data_AF-A0A522LZK8-F1
#
_entry.id   AF-A0A522LZK8-F1
#
_cell.length_a   1.000
_cell.length_b   1.000
_cell.length_c   1.000
_cell.angle_alpha   90.00
_cell.angle_beta   90.00
_cell.angle_gamma   90.00
#
_symmetry.space_group_name_H-M   'P 1'
#
loop_
_entity.id
_entity.type
_entity.pdbx_description
1 polymer ?
#
loop_
_entity_poly.entity_id
_entity_poly.type
_entity_poly.pdbx_seq_one_letter_code
_entity_poly.pdbx_strand_id
1 'polypeptide(L)' 'MIVCVCHRISDREITRYARAGMGFDEIQLELGVATQCGQCEGCARELVAQCDASHPVAALSRDNGSATTNAYAPASL' A
#
# COMPACT_ATOMS: atom_id res chain seq x y z
N MET A 1 16.87 1.07 10.31
CA MET A 1 16.42 2.18 11.18
C MET A 1 15.27 1.69 12.05
N ILE A 2 15.16 2.12 13.31
CA ILE A 2 13.94 1.89 14.10
C ILE A 2 12.87 2.89 13.65
N VAL A 3 11.73 2.38 13.19
CA VAL A 3 10.59 3.16 12.73
C VAL A 3 9.58 3.33 13.86
N CYS A 4 9.27 2.25 14.59
CA CYS A 4 8.40 2.31 15.76
C CYS A 4 9.20 2.08 17.04
N VAL A 5 9.35 3.12 17.86
CA VAL A 5 10.09 2.99 19.14
C VAL A 5 9.28 2.20 20.17
N CYS A 6 7.96 2.42 20.23
CA CYS A 6 7.03 1.75 21.16
C CYS A 6 7.15 0.23 21.13
N HIS A 7 7.12 -0.35 19.92
CA HIS A 7 7.16 -1.80 19.71
C HIS A 7 8.50 -2.28 19.12
N ARG A 8 9.49 -1.38 19.02
CA ARG A 8 10.84 -1.64 18.50
C ARG A 8 10.86 -2.25 17.10
N ILE A 9 9.98 -1.77 16.22
CA ILE A 9 9.88 -2.23 14.83
C ILE A 9 10.87 -1.45 13.95
N SER A 10 11.65 -2.19 13.17
CA SER A 10 12.59 -1.64 12.20
C SER A 10 12.00 -1.47 10.80
N ASP A 11 12.62 -0.59 10.01
CA ASP A 11 12.39 -0.46 8.57
C ASP A 11 12.46 -1.81 7.83
N ARG A 12 13.47 -2.62 8.14
CA ARG A 12 13.71 -3.93 7.54
C ARG A 12 12.55 -4.90 7.80
N GLU A 13 11.95 -4.87 8.99
CA GLU A 13 10.79 -5.71 9.30
C GLU A 13 9.57 -5.29 8.50
N ILE A 14 9.27 -3.98 8.44
CA ILE A 14 8.14 -3.45 7.67
C ILE A 14 8.31 -3.79 6.18
N THR A 15 9.49 -3.52 5.61
CA THR A 15 9.80 -3.83 4.20
C THR A 15 9.73 -5.33 3.91
N ARG A 16 10.15 -6.19 4.85
CA ARG A 16 10.05 -7.65 4.68
C ARG A 16 8.60 -8.10 4.53
N TYR A 17 7.71 -7.60 5.40
CA TYR A 17 6.30 -7.95 5.33
C TYR A 17 5.62 -7.35 4.09
N ALA A 18 5.91 -6.10 3.77
CA ALA A 18 5.37 -5.45 2.57
C ALA A 18 5.76 -6.19 1.29
N ARG A 19 7.02 -6.64 1.16
CA ARG A 19 7.48 -7.47 0.02
C ARG A 19 6.86 -8.86 -0.03
N ALA A 20 6.30 -9.35 1.08
CA ALA A 20 5.51 -10.57 1.10
C ALA A 20 4.06 -10.34 0.62
N GLY A 21 3.72 -9.13 0.17
CA GLY A 21 2.40 -8.75 -0.32
C GLY A 21 1.45 -8.27 0.77
N MET A 22 1.92 -8.07 2.00
CA MET A 22 1.07 -7.59 3.09
C MET A 22 0.84 -6.09 3.03
N GLY A 23 -0.42 -5.70 3.21
CA GLY A 23 -0.82 -4.30 3.34
C GLY A 23 -0.46 -3.72 4.70
N PHE A 24 -0.55 -2.40 4.85
CA PHE A 24 -0.24 -1.75 6.13
C PHE A 24 -1.10 -2.26 7.29
N ASP A 25 -2.40 -2.51 7.08
CA ASP A 25 -3.31 -2.95 8.14
C ASP A 25 -2.93 -4.36 8.67
N GLU A 26 -2.48 -5.24 7.78
CA GLU A 26 -1.98 -6.58 8.12
C GLU A 26 -0.64 -6.46 8.87
N ILE A 27 0.26 -5.60 8.39
CA ILE A 27 1.55 -5.32 9.06
C ILE A 27 1.33 -4.74 10.46
N GLN A 28 0.35 -3.85 10.61
CA GLN A 28 -0.03 -3.27 11.90
C GLN A 28 -0.55 -4.34 12.86
N LEU A 29 -1.35 -5.30 12.38
CA LEU A 29 -1.84 -6.41 13.19
C LEU A 29 -0.70 -7.33 13.65
N GLU A 30 0.21 -7.70 12.73
CA GLU A 30 1.28 -8.67 12.98
C GLU A 30 2.42 -8.10 13.83
N LEU A 31 2.81 -6.84 13.58
CA LEU A 31 3.97 -6.22 14.23
C LEU A 31 3.58 -5.29 15.39
N GLY A 32 2.32 -4.87 15.48
CA GLY A 32 1.88 -3.84 16.43
C GLY A 32 2.40 -2.44 16.09
N VAL A 33 2.95 -2.21 14.89
CA VAL A 33 3.40 -0.87 14.46
C VAL A 33 2.23 0.12 14.50
N ALA A 34 2.48 1.36 14.96
CA ALA A 34 1.47 2.41 15.11
C ALA A 34 0.34 2.14 16.14
N THR A 35 0.38 1.05 16.92
CA THR A 35 -0.70 0.72 17.87
C THR A 35 -0.62 1.39 19.24
N GLN A 36 0.47 2.10 19.55
CA GLN A 36 0.64 2.84 20.80
C GLN A 36 0.53 4.37 20.60
N CYS A 37 1.65 5.07 20.33
CA CYS A 37 1.62 6.54 20.23
C CYS A 37 1.25 7.06 18.83
N GLY A 38 1.16 6.18 17.82
CA GLY A 38 0.81 6.51 16.44
C GLY A 38 1.84 7.31 15.63
N GLN A 39 2.86 7.91 16.26
CA GLN A 39 3.78 8.86 15.60
C GLN A 39 4.56 8.26 14.42
N CYS A 40 4.72 6.93 14.37
CA CYS A 40 5.41 6.24 13.29
C CYS A 40 4.54 5.94 12.07
N GLU A 41 3.21 6.15 12.12
CA GLU A 41 2.27 5.67 11.10
C GLU A 41 2.62 6.16 9.70
N GLY A 42 2.82 7.47 9.51
CA GLY A 42 3.15 8.04 8.21
C GLY A 42 4.40 7.42 7.60
N CYS A 43 5.48 7.34 8.40
CA CYS A 43 6.74 6.72 7.97
C CYS A 43 6.58 5.22 7.63
N ALA A 44 5.80 4.47 8.42
CA ALA A 44 5.54 3.06 8.17
C ALA A 44 4.72 2.86 6.87
N ARG A 45 3.70 3.70 6.63
CA ARG A 45 2.90 3.66 5.38
C ARG A 45 3.73 3.98 4.15
N GLU A 46 4.62 4.97 4.23
CA GLU A 46 5.54 5.30 3.14
C GLU A 46 6.44 4.12 2.76
N LEU A 47 6.98 3.40 3.76
CA LEU A 47 7.80 2.21 3.51
C LEU A 47 7.02 1.09 2.82
N VAL A 48 5.76 0.88 3.20
CA VAL A 48 4.89 -0.10 2.55
C VAL A 48 4.63 0.30 1.09
N ALA A 49 4.26 1.55 0.84
CA ALA A 49 3.99 2.06 -0.51
C ALA A 49 5.21 2.01 -1.44
N GLN A 50 6.41 2.28 -0.92
CA GLN A 50 7.66 2.14 -1.67
C GLN A 50 7.93 0.70 -2.11
N CYS A 51 7.49 -0.29 -1.33
CA CYS A 51 7.64 -1.71 -1.69
C CYS A 51 6.67 -2.12 -2.80
N ASP A 52 5.44 -1.61 -2.77
CA ASP A 52 4.42 -1.89 -3.79
C ASP A 52 4.84 -1.33 -5.17
N ALA A 53 5.37 -0.11 -5.21
CA ALA A 53 5.92 0.50 -6.41
C ALA A 53 7.18 -0.21 -6.97
N SER A 54 7.84 -1.04 -6.16
CA SER A 54 9.04 -1.77 -6.53
C SER A 54 8.75 -3.15 -7.13
N HIS A 55 7.48 -3.55 -7.27
CA HIS A 55 7.14 -4.73 -8.04
C HIS A 55 7.50 -4.48 -9.51
N PRO A 56 8.46 -5.20 -10.12
CA PRO A 56 8.63 -5.15 -11.55
C PRO A 56 7.31 -5.64 -12.15
N VAL A 57 6.56 -4.73 -12.74
CA VAL A 57 5.35 -5.04 -13.49
C VAL A 57 5.74 -6.04 -14.56
N ALA A 58 5.41 -7.31 -14.34
CA ALA A 58 5.36 -8.27 -15.42
C ALA A 58 4.30 -7.72 -16.38
N ALA A 59 4.77 -7.19 -17.51
CA ALA A 59 3.94 -6.66 -18.57
C ALA A 59 3.02 -7.76 -19.10
N LEU A 60 1.82 -7.86 -18.52
CA LEU A 60 0.71 -8.56 -19.16
C LEU A 60 0.01 -7.53 -20.03
N SER A 61 0.33 -7.55 -21.33
CA SER A 61 -0.45 -6.89 -22.37
C SER A 61 -1.90 -7.34 -22.24
N ARG A 62 -2.78 -6.43 -21.83
CA ARG A 62 -4.22 -6.66 -21.81
C ARG A 62 -4.74 -6.21 -23.17
N ASP A 63 -5.04 -7.18 -24.03
CA ASP A 63 -5.63 -6.90 -25.33
C ASP A 63 -6.95 -6.16 -25.17
N ASN A 64 -7.08 -5.17 -26.05
CA ASN A 64 -8.10 -4.16 -26.12
C ASN A 64 -9.49 -4.76 -26.44
N GLY A 65 -10.40 -4.72 -25.46
CA GLY A 65 -11.83 -5.00 -25.63
C GLY A 65 -12.66 -3.72 -25.50
N SER A 66 -12.33 -2.69 -26.28
CA SER A 66 -13.12 -1.47 -26.43
C SER A 66 -14.46 -1.78 -27.09
N ALA A 67 -15.50 -2.01 -26.29
CA ALA A 67 -16.89 -1.96 -26.73
C ALA A 67 -17.45 -0.55 -26.48
N THR A 68 -17.38 0.25 -27.54
CA THR A 68 -18.09 1.51 -27.75
C THR A 68 -19.59 1.35 -27.48
N THR A 69 -20.20 2.28 -26.75
CA THR A 69 -21.35 3.05 -27.27
C THR A 69 -21.60 4.28 -26.42
N ASN A 70 -21.74 5.37 -27.15
CA ASN A 70 -21.91 6.75 -26.70
C ASN A 70 -23.40 7.04 -26.44
N ALA A 71 -23.65 8.18 -25.77
CA ALA A 71 -24.83 9.03 -25.85
C ALA A 71 -26.11 8.64 -25.07
N TYR A 72 -26.37 9.35 -23.96
CA TYR A 72 -27.22 10.55 -23.99
C TYR A 72 -27.02 11.42 -22.74
N ALA A 73 -26.98 12.74 -22.94
CA ALA A 73 -26.62 13.77 -21.96
C ALA A 73 -27.89 14.50 -21.40
N PRO A 74 -27.76 15.61 -20.64
CA PRO A 74 -28.41 15.85 -19.35
C PRO A 74 -29.73 16.63 -19.42
N ALA A 75 -30.50 16.67 -18.33
CA ALA A 75 -31.48 17.71 -18.10
C ALA A 75 -31.46 18.14 -16.62
N SER A 76 -30.97 19.36 -16.38
CA SER A 76 -31.21 20.14 -15.18
C SER A 76 -32.70 20.38 -14.96
N LEU A 77 -33.14 20.23 -13.71
CA LEU A 77 -34.12 21.09 -13.02
C LEU A 77 -34.01 20.83 -11.51
#